data_AF-A0A8T6SNN6-F1
#
_entry.id   AF-A0A8T6SNN6-F1
#
_cell.length_a   1.000
_cell.length_b   1.000
_cell.length_c   1.000
_cell.angle_alpha   90.00
_cell.angle_beta   90.00
_cell.angle_gamma   90.00
#
_symmetry.space_group_name_H-M   'P 1'
#
loop_
_entity.id
_entity.type
_entity.pdbx_description
1 polymer ?
#
loop_
_entity_poly.entity_id
_entity_poly.type
_entity_poly.pdbx_seq_one_letter_code
_entity_poly.pdbx_strand_id
1 'polypeptide(L)'
;MTIFSLLAFFIASAAYRAFRLRSVEASVLLIVGSLMLLGRAPIGGVIWEGFPAIADWLLTVPNAAGNRAITIGIAVGAISLAIRQLLGVERGYLGPER
;
A
#
# COMPACT_ATOMS: atom_id res chain seq x y z
N MET A 1 10.71 21.60 15.78
CA MET A 1 10.30 20.80 16.96
C MET A 1 8.78 20.68 17.06
N THR A 2 8.03 21.77 16.87
CA THR A 2 6.55 21.76 16.85
C THR A 2 5.93 20.88 15.76
N ILE A 3 6.49 20.87 14.55
CA ILE A 3 6.06 20.00 13.44
C ILE A 3 6.21 18.51 13.79
N PHE A 4 7.27 18.12 14.53
CA PHE A 4 7.47 16.74 14.96
C PHE A 4 6.44 16.30 16.00
N SER A 5 6.08 17.17 16.96
CA SER A 5 5.00 16.89 17.93
C SER A 5 3.65 16.76 17.26
N LEU A 6 3.33 17.62 16.29
CA LEU A 6 2.07 17.53 15.54
C LEU A 6 2.04 16.25 14.70
N LEU A 7 3.13 15.90 14.01
CA LEU A 7 3.25 14.64 13.28
C LEU A 7 3.06 13.43 14.18
N ALA A 8 3.68 13.41 15.37
CA ALA A 8 3.50 12.33 16.32
C ALA A 8 2.03 12.17 16.77
N PHE A 9 1.34 13.28 17.05
CA PHE A 9 -0.09 13.27 17.38
C PHE A 9 -0.98 12.82 16.22
N PHE A 10 -0.67 13.25 14.99
CA PHE A 10 -1.40 12.81 13.79
C PHE A 10 -1.17 11.34 13.48
N ILE A 11 0.06 10.84 13.59
CA ILE A 11 0.41 9.43 13.41
C ILE A 11 -0.29 8.60 14.49
N ALA A 12 -0.27 9.03 15.75
CA ALA A 12 -0.98 8.36 16.83
C ALA A 12 -2.50 8.30 16.59
N SER A 13 -3.11 9.40 16.14
CA SER A 13 -4.56 9.46 15.81
C SER A 13 -4.93 8.61 14.58
N ALA A 14 -4.08 8.63 13.54
CA ALA A 14 -4.26 7.81 12.34
C ALA A 14 -4.09 6.32 12.65
N ALA A 15 -3.07 5.97 13.43
CA ALA A 15 -2.86 4.60 13.92
C ALA A 15 -4.04 4.15 14.78
N TYR A 16 -4.52 4.97 15.73
CA TYR A 16 -5.68 4.62 16.56
C TYR A 16 -6.96 4.39 15.73
N ARG A 17 -7.16 5.18 14.65
CA ARG A 17 -8.28 4.96 13.72
C ARG A 17 -8.07 3.73 12.83
N ALA A 18 -6.84 3.42 12.42
CA ALA A 18 -6.50 2.27 11.58
C ALA A 18 -6.49 0.94 12.36
N PHE A 19 -6.13 0.95 13.65
CA PHE A 19 -6.09 -0.23 14.52
C PHE A 19 -7.44 -0.56 15.19
N ARG A 20 -8.45 0.32 15.09
CA ARG A 20 -9.79 0.02 15.61
C ARG A 20 -10.48 -0.95 14.64
N LEU A 21 -10.50 -2.24 15.02
CA LEU A 21 -11.18 -3.41 14.40
C LEU A 21 -12.66 -3.13 14.03
N ARG A 22 -12.90 -2.28 13.04
CA ARG A 22 -14.25 -1.94 12.56
C ARG A 22 -14.55 -2.52 11.18
N SER A 23 -13.52 -2.99 10.47
CA SER A 23 -13.67 -3.67 9.19
C SER A 23 -12.86 -4.95 9.13
N VAL A 24 -13.34 -5.92 8.34
CA VAL A 24 -12.65 -7.19 8.12
C VAL A 24 -11.28 -6.96 7.51
N GLU A 25 -11.12 -5.93 6.65
CA GLU A 25 -9.82 -5.63 6.05
C GLU A 25 -8.80 -5.15 7.09
N ALA A 26 -9.21 -4.30 8.04
CA ALA A 26 -8.31 -3.81 9.09
C ALA A 26 -7.81 -4.96 9.98
N SER A 27 -8.67 -5.93 10.29
CA SER A 27 -8.31 -7.14 11.06
C SER A 27 -7.31 -8.00 10.32
N VAL A 28 -7.51 -8.21 9.01
CA VAL A 28 -6.57 -8.97 8.16
C VAL A 28 -5.22 -8.26 8.09
N LEU A 29 -5.20 -6.94 7.90
CA LEU A 29 -3.98 -6.14 7.91
C LEU A 29 -3.24 -6.23 9.26
N LEU A 30 -3.97 -6.20 10.38
CA LEU A 30 -3.41 -6.35 11.71
C LEU A 30 -2.73 -7.70 11.91
N ILE A 31 -3.38 -8.79 11.50
CA ILE A 31 -2.85 -10.15 11.60
C ILE A 31 -1.62 -10.30 10.71
N VAL A 32 -1.73 -9.90 9.44
CA VAL A 32 -0.63 -9.95 8.46
C VAL A 32 0.56 -9.12 8.94
N GLY A 33 0.33 -7.90 9.41
CA GLY A 33 1.37 -7.03 9.95
C GLY A 33 2.04 -7.61 11.19
N SER A 34 1.28 -8.21 12.10
CA SER A 34 1.84 -8.86 13.30
C SER A 34 2.71 -10.07 12.94
N LEU A 35 2.26 -10.91 12.00
CA LEU A 35 3.05 -12.04 11.49
C LEU A 35 4.33 -11.56 10.79
N MET A 36 4.26 -10.46 10.03
CA MET A 36 5.42 -9.85 9.38
C MET A 36 6.45 -9.32 10.37
N LEU A 37 6.00 -8.60 11.41
CA LEU A 37 6.88 -8.08 12.44
C LEU A 37 7.61 -9.20 13.18
N LEU A 38 6.92 -10.32 13.46
CA LEU A 38 7.53 -11.49 14.09
C LEU A 38 8.48 -12.26 13.16
N GLY A 39 8.11 -12.43 11.88
CA GLY A 39 8.93 -13.17 10.90
C GLY A 39 10.15 -12.41 10.38
N ARG A 40 10.12 -11.08 10.37
CA ARG A 40 11.24 -10.22 9.95
C ARG A 40 12.05 -9.64 11.11
N ALA A 41 11.61 -9.79 12.36
CA ALA A 41 12.44 -9.44 13.51
C ALA A 41 13.71 -10.32 13.50
N PRO A 42 14.91 -9.76 13.74
CA PRO A 42 16.16 -10.52 13.75
C PRO A 42 16.18 -11.66 14.79
N ILE A 43 15.26 -11.64 15.75
CA ILE A 43 15.05 -12.67 16.78
C ILE A 43 14.13 -13.81 16.27
N GLY A 44 13.30 -13.56 15.25
CA GLY A 44 12.31 -14.53 14.75
C GLY A 44 12.94 -15.80 14.17
N GLY A 45 14.04 -15.67 13.43
CA GLY A 45 14.79 -16.80 12.88
C GLY A 45 15.55 -17.64 13.92
N VAL A 46 15.81 -17.08 15.11
CA VAL A 46 16.53 -17.77 16.19
C VAL A 46 15.56 -18.59 17.07
N ILE A 47 14.28 -18.22 17.11
CA ILE A 47 13.26 -18.90 17.91
C ILE A 47 12.59 -20.04 17.12
N TRP A 48 12.26 -19.84 15.83
CA TRP A 48 11.62 -20.86 15.00
C TRP A 48 11.74 -20.57 13.49
N GLU A 49 12.30 -21.51 12.72
CA GLU A 49 12.48 -21.43 11.26
C GLU A 49 11.18 -21.31 10.44
N GLY A 50 10.01 -21.58 11.04
CA GLY A 50 8.72 -21.47 10.37
C GLY A 50 8.23 -20.02 10.15
N PHE A 51 8.61 -19.09 11.02
CA PHE A 51 8.17 -17.68 10.91
C PHE A 51 8.75 -16.95 9.70
N PRO A 52 10.07 -17.08 9.39
CA PRO A 52 10.64 -16.49 8.18
C PRO A 52 10.01 -17.04 6.89
N ALA A 53 9.67 -18.33 6.84
CA ALA A 53 9.09 -18.97 5.65
C ALA A 53 7.69 -18.42 5.32
N ILE A 54 6.84 -18.21 6.34
CA ILE A 54 5.51 -17.61 6.16
C ILE A 54 5.64 -16.16 5.68
N ALA A 55 6.60 -15.41 6.24
CA ALA A 55 6.86 -14.05 5.80
C ALA A 55 7.36 -14.00 4.35
N ASP A 56 8.25 -14.91 3.96
CA ASP A 56 8.74 -14.95 2.59
C ASP A 56 7.64 -15.34 1.59
N TRP A 57 6.80 -16.34 1.93
CA TRP A 57 5.66 -16.71 1.10
C TRP A 57 4.69 -15.54 0.87
N LEU A 58 4.40 -14.76 1.91
CA LEU A 58 3.49 -13.62 1.79
C LEU A 58 4.06 -12.50 0.89
N LEU A 59 5.39 -12.32 0.88
CA LEU A 59 6.04 -11.33 0.04
C LEU A 59 6.22 -11.79 -1.41
N THR A 60 6.44 -13.08 -1.62
CA THR A 60 6.73 -13.67 -2.93
C THR A 60 5.49 -14.05 -3.71
N VAL A 61 4.37 -14.38 -3.04
CA VAL A 61 3.15 -14.82 -3.71
C VAL A 61 2.11 -13.68 -3.80
N PRO A 62 1.38 -13.30 -2.74
CA PRO A 62 0.32 -12.29 -2.87
C PRO A 62 0.86 -10.89 -3.13
N ASN A 63 1.96 -10.49 -2.49
CA ASN A 63 2.55 -9.17 -2.75
C ASN A 63 3.12 -9.04 -4.17
N ALA A 64 3.82 -10.07 -4.68
CA ALA A 64 4.30 -10.07 -6.06
C ALA A 64 3.14 -10.09 -7.07
N ALA A 65 2.08 -10.86 -6.81
CA ALA A 65 0.88 -10.88 -7.63
C ALA A 65 0.19 -9.49 -7.67
N GLY A 66 0.04 -8.85 -6.51
CA GLY A 66 -0.52 -7.50 -6.39
C GLY A 66 0.29 -6.47 -7.15
N ASN A 67 1.61 -6.45 -6.98
CA ASN A 67 2.49 -5.50 -7.68
C ASN A 67 2.42 -5.68 -9.21
N ARG A 68 2.39 -6.93 -9.70
CA ARG A 68 2.22 -7.22 -11.13
C ARG A 68 0.87 -6.74 -11.65
N ALA A 69 -0.22 -7.03 -10.92
CA ALA A 69 -1.56 -6.58 -11.28
C ALA A 69 -1.68 -5.05 -11.34
N ILE A 70 -1.11 -4.35 -10.34
CA ILE A 70 -1.06 -2.89 -10.30
C ILE A 70 -0.29 -2.35 -11.49
N THR A 71 0.90 -2.89 -11.78
CA THR A 71 1.73 -2.45 -12.91
C THR A 71 0.99 -2.58 -14.24
N ILE A 72 0.33 -3.72 -14.46
CA ILE A 72 -0.48 -3.95 -15.67
C ILE A 72 -1.67 -2.98 -15.72
N GLY A 73 -2.37 -2.81 -14.61
CA GLY A 73 -3.51 -1.88 -14.51
C GLY A 73 -3.12 -0.43 -14.80
N ILE A 74 -1.98 0.03 -14.24
CA ILE A 74 -1.43 1.36 -14.51
C ILE A 74 -1.05 1.50 -15.98
N ALA A 75 -0.40 0.50 -16.58
CA ALA A 75 -0.01 0.55 -17.99
C ALA A 75 -1.23 0.69 -18.91
N VAL A 76 -2.29 -0.10 -18.69
CA VAL A 76 -3.53 -0.03 -19.47
C VAL A 76 -4.26 1.30 -19.24
N GLY A 77 -4.31 1.78 -17.99
CA GLY A 77 -4.89 3.07 -17.65
C GLY A 77 -4.16 4.24 -18.31
N ALA A 78 -2.83 4.19 -18.34
CA ALA A 78 -1.99 5.19 -19.00
C ALA A 78 -2.21 5.21 -20.52
N ILE A 79 -2.34 4.04 -21.16
CA ILE A 79 -2.65 3.95 -22.59
C ILE A 79 -4.04 4.54 -22.87
N SER A 80 -5.04 4.21 -22.06
CA SER A 80 -6.40 4.76 -22.19
C SER A 80 -6.42 6.28 -22.05
N LEU A 81 -5.64 6.82 -21.11
CA LEU A 81 -5.47 8.26 -20.95
C LEU A 81 -4.77 8.87 -22.16
N ALA A 82 -3.69 8.27 -22.65
CA ALA A 82 -2.95 8.74 -23.83
C ALA A 82 -3.84 8.77 -25.08
N ILE A 83 -4.70 7.76 -25.28
CA ILE A 83 -5.66 7.74 -26.39
C ILE A 83 -6.66 8.88 -26.28
N ARG A 84 -7.23 9.12 -25.09
CA ARG A 84 -8.16 10.25 -24.87
C ARG A 84 -7.51 11.60 -25.14
N GLN A 85 -6.22 11.74 -24.79
CA GLN A 85 -5.42 12.93 -25.08
C GLN A 85 -5.16 13.11 -26.58
N LEU A 86 -4.76 12.04 -27.29
CA LEU A 86 -4.48 12.07 -28.73
C LEU A 86 -5.75 12.34 -29.57
N LEU A 87 -6.90 11.80 -29.17
CA LEU A 87 -8.18 12.03 -29.84
C LEU A 87 -8.76 13.43 -29.58
N GLY A 88 -8.10 14.27 -28.78
CA GLY A 88 -8.51 15.66 -28.56
C GLY A 88 -9.83 15.82 -27.81
N VAL A 89 -10.34 14.75 -27.19
CA VAL A 89 -11.58 14.77 -26.39
C VAL A 89 -11.34 15.54 -25.09
N GLU A 90 -10.11 15.53 -24.57
CA GLU A 90 -9.70 16.38 -23.45
C GLU A 90 -9.02 17.66 -23.97
N ARG A 91 -9.81 18.68 -24.33
CA ARG A 91 -9.32 20.04 -24.64
C ARG A 91 -8.84 20.81 -23.40
N GLY A 92 -8.21 20.14 -22.43
CA GLY A 92 -7.77 20.77 -21.17
C GLY A 92 -6.64 21.79 -21.32
N TYR A 93 -5.95 21.83 -22.46
CA TYR A 93 -4.85 22.76 -22.71
C TYR A 93 -5.21 23.98 -23.58
N LEU A 94 -6.37 23.98 -24.23
CA LEU A 94 -6.87 25.19 -24.90
C LEU A 94 -7.64 25.98 -23.84
N GLY A 95 -6.95 26.91 -23.17
CA GLY A 95 -7.56 27.82 -22.21
C GLY A 95 -8.79 28.51 -22.80
N PRO A 96 -9.71 28.99 -21.95
CA PRO A 96 -10.83 29.80 -22.43
C PRO A 96 -10.26 31.04 -23.12
N GLU A 97 -10.19 30.99 -24.44
CA GLU A 97 -9.83 32.13 -25.26
C GLU A 97 -10.97 33.14 -25.14
N ARG A 98 -10.59 34.37 -24.83
CA ARG A 98 -11.48 35.50 -24.59
C ARG A 98 -12.36 35.84 -25.78
#